data_AF-A0A2V8MCC9-F1
#
_entry.id   AF-A0A2V8MCC9-F1
#
_cell.length_a   1.000
_cell.length_b   1.000
_cell.length_c   1.000
_cell.angle_alpha   90.00
_cell.angle_beta   90.00
_cell.angle_gamma   90.00
#
_symmetry.space_group_name_H-M   'P 1'
#
loop_
_entity.id
_entity.type
_entity.pdbx_description
1 polymer ?
#
loop_
_entity_poly.entity_id
_entity_poly.type
_entity_poly.pdbx_seq_one_letter_code
_entity_poly.pdbx_strand_id
1 'polypeptide(L)' 'MQKQAREAYRHFQADANYPSLRFKKIHPTKPIYSARIGRGHRALGVIEGEEIIWFWIGSHKEYERVIRAIPKTS' A
#
# COMPACT_ATOMS: atom_id res chain seq x y z
N MET A 1 -4.78 15.14 3.74
CA MET A 1 -4.10 13.81 3.82
C MET A 1 -4.66 12.93 4.93
N GLN A 2 -4.61 13.34 6.20
CA GLN A 2 -5.06 12.52 7.34
C GLN A 2 -6.50 11.96 7.22
N LYS A 3 -7.46 12.74 6.73
CA LYS A 3 -8.85 12.26 6.49
C LYS A 3 -8.91 11.10 5.49
N GLN A 4 -8.20 11.21 4.37
CA GLN A 4 -8.16 10.17 3.34
C GLN A 4 -7.46 8.90 3.85
N ALA A 5 -6.42 9.05 4.68
CA ALA A 5 -5.76 7.92 5.33
C ALA A 5 -6.70 7.18 6.27
N ARG A 6 -7.47 7.89 7.10
CA ARG A 6 -8.48 7.29 8.00
C ARG A 6 -9.59 6.59 7.22
N GLU A 7 -10.09 7.20 6.15
CA GLU A 7 -11.14 6.61 5.31
C GLU A 7 -10.65 5.35 4.59
N ALA A 8 -9.46 5.39 4.00
CA ALA A 8 -8.85 4.22 3.39
C ALA A 8 -8.59 3.11 4.41
N TYR A 9 -8.16 3.45 5.64
CA TYR A 9 -7.99 2.46 6.71
C TYR A 9 -9.33 1.81 7.10
N ARG A 10 -10.41 2.58 7.21
CA ARG A 10 -11.75 2.04 7.46
C ARG A 10 -12.21 1.11 6.35
N HIS A 11 -12.02 1.49 5.09
CA HIS A 11 -12.31 0.60 3.96
C HIS A 11 -11.49 -0.68 4.04
N PHE A 12 -10.20 -0.58 4.36
CA PHE A 12 -9.32 -1.72 4.48
C PHE A 12 -9.75 -2.69 5.59
N GLN A 13 -10.15 -2.17 6.75
CA GLN A 13 -10.67 -2.99 7.85
C GLN A 13 -11.99 -3.68 7.51
N ALA A 14 -12.84 -3.02 6.72
CA ALA A 14 -14.14 -3.59 6.33
C ALA A 14 -13.98 -4.63 5.21
N ASP A 15 -13.17 -4.32 4.19
CA ASP A 15 -12.87 -5.18 3.05
C ASP A 15 -11.56 -4.73 2.39
N ALA A 16 -10.52 -5.55 2.47
CA ALA A 16 -9.25 -5.27 1.81
C ALA A 16 -9.37 -5.18 0.26
N ASN A 17 -10.40 -5.80 -0.33
CA ASN A 17 -10.68 -5.76 -1.77
C ASN A 17 -11.48 -4.52 -2.21
N TYR A 18 -11.77 -3.59 -1.30
CA TYR A 18 -12.56 -2.41 -1.60
C TYR A 18 -11.98 -1.68 -2.84
N PRO A 19 -12.77 -1.46 -3.93
CA PRO A 19 -12.22 -1.04 -5.22
C PRO A 19 -11.40 0.27 -5.20
N SER A 20 -11.73 1.18 -4.27
CA SER A 20 -11.02 2.46 -4.13
C SER A 20 -9.59 2.29 -3.63
N LEU A 21 -9.31 1.24 -2.86
CA LEU A 21 -7.98 0.94 -2.31
C LEU A 21 -7.02 0.44 -3.38
N ARG A 22 -7.52 -0.21 -4.44
CA ARG A 22 -6.67 -0.87 -5.45
C ARG A 22 -5.57 -1.70 -4.79
N PHE A 23 -5.92 -2.41 -3.71
CA PHE A 23 -4.99 -3.17 -2.90
C PHE A 23 -4.40 -4.31 -3.74
N LYS A 24 -3.07 -4.39 -3.81
CA LYS A 24 -2.40 -5.42 -4.64
C LYS A 24 -0.96 -5.68 -4.21
N LYS A 25 -0.49 -6.91 -4.46
CA LYS A 25 0.94 -7.26 -4.41
C LYS A 25 1.66 -6.49 -5.52
N ILE A 26 2.76 -5.81 -5.19
CA ILE A 26 3.53 -5.00 -6.13
C ILE A 26 4.96 -5.53 -6.38
N HIS A 27 5.37 -6.51 -5.59
CA HIS A 27 6.69 -7.12 -5.70
C HIS A 27 6.57 -8.57 -6.17
N PRO A 28 7.46 -9.07 -7.06
CA PRO A 28 7.35 -10.41 -7.62
C PRO A 28 7.46 -11.50 -6.54
N THR A 29 8.52 -11.46 -5.73
CA THR A 29 8.82 -12.52 -4.75
C THR A 29 8.32 -12.17 -3.36
N LYS A 30 8.80 -11.06 -2.79
CA LYS A 30 8.43 -10.56 -1.45
C LYS A 30 6.95 -10.20 -1.29
N PRO A 31 6.35 -10.36 -0.10
CA PRO A 31 4.94 -10.06 0.19
C PRO A 31 4.70 -8.55 0.36
N ILE A 32 5.18 -7.72 -0.57
CA ILE A 32 5.01 -6.26 -0.51
C ILE A 32 3.76 -5.87 -1.29
N TYR A 33 2.87 -5.14 -0.62
CA TYR A 33 1.59 -4.68 -1.11
C TYR A 33 1.51 -3.16 -1.15
N SER A 34 0.64 -2.65 -2.02
CA SER A 34 0.30 -1.23 -2.06
C SER A 34 -1.20 -1.01 -1.93
N ALA A 35 -1.58 0.02 -1.18
CA ALA A 35 -2.94 0.54 -1.12
C ALA A 35 -2.99 2.02 -1.50
N ARG A 36 -4.11 2.43 -2.10
CA ARG A 36 -4.42 3.79 -2.52
C ARG A 36 -5.02 4.58 -1.37
N ILE A 37 -4.40 5.72 -1.07
CA ILE A 37 -4.89 6.69 -0.10
C ILE A 37 -5.36 7.93 -0.86
N GLY A 38 -6.63 7.94 -1.25
CA GLY A 38 -7.18 8.97 -2.14
C GLY A 38 -6.48 9.00 -3.51
N ARG A 39 -6.56 10.11 -4.24
CA ARG A 39 -5.98 10.16 -5.60
C ARG A 39 -4.46 10.23 -5.62
N GLY A 40 -3.87 11.03 -4.72
CA GLY A 40 -2.46 11.45 -4.80
C GLY A 40 -1.46 10.66 -3.96
N HIS A 41 -1.90 9.76 -3.07
CA HIS A 41 -1.00 9.06 -2.14
C HIS A 41 -1.14 7.54 -2.21
N ARG A 42 -0.10 6.84 -1.78
CA ARG A 42 -0.04 5.38 -1.64
C ARG A 42 0.56 5.03 -0.29
N ALA A 43 0.12 3.91 0.26
CA ALA A 43 0.77 3.22 1.36
C ALA A 43 1.42 1.93 0.83
N LEU A 44 2.50 1.52 1.48
CA LEU A 44 3.18 0.26 1.26
C LEU A 44 3.20 -0.53 2.57
N GLY A 45 2.93 -1.83 2.46
CA GLY A 45 2.97 -2.73 3.59
C GLY A 45 3.48 -4.11 3.20
N VAL A 46 3.90 -4.87 4.20
CA VAL A 46 4.22 -6.29 4.08
C VAL A 46 3.13 -7.10 4.77
N ILE A 47 2.71 -8.20 4.15
CA ILE A 47 1.84 -9.18 4.82
C ILE A 47 2.73 -10.19 5.53
N GLU A 48 2.50 -10.37 6.82
CA GLU A 48 3.14 -11.36 7.69
C GLU A 48 2.05 -12.14 8.42
N GLY A 49 1.91 -13.43 8.11
CA GLY A 49 0.79 -14.23 8.60
C GLY A 49 -0.56 -13.66 8.13
N GLU A 50 -1.42 -13.30 9.08
CA GLU A 50 -2.74 -12.72 8.85
C GLU A 50 -2.75 -11.18 8.95
N GLU A 51 -1.60 -10.57 9.26
CA GLU A 51 -1.47 -9.14 9.49
C GLU A 51 -0.78 -8.43 8.33
N ILE A 52 -1.09 -7.14 8.17
CA ILE A 52 -0.34 -6.25 7.30
C ILE A 52 0.39 -5.19 8.13
N ILE A 53 1.69 -5.07 7.92
CA ILE A 53 2.54 -4.07 8.54
C ILE A 53 2.79 -2.97 7.52
N TRP A 54 2.18 -1.80 7.73
CA TRP A 54 2.39 -0.62 6.89
C TRP A 54 3.68 0.09 7.29
N PHE A 55 4.69 0.08 6.41
CA PHE A 55 6.01 0.65 6.71
C PHE A 55 6.26 1.98 6.00
N TRP A 56 5.42 2.36 5.03
CA TRP A 56 5.61 3.61 4.28
C TRP A 56 4.29 4.18 3.75
N ILE A 57 4.20 5.51 3.71
CA ILE A 57 3.13 6.27 3.06
C ILE A 57 3.70 7.53 2.42
N GLY A 58 3.25 7.87 1.22
CA GLY A 58 3.74 9.07 0.53
C GLY A 58 2.98 9.36 -0.76
N SER A 59 3.39 10.42 -1.44
CA SER A 59 2.80 10.82 -2.72
C SER A 59 3.04 9.78 -3.81
N HIS A 60 2.28 9.85 -4.89
CA HIS A 60 2.46 8.98 -6.05
C HIS A 60 3.88 9.09 -6.63
N LYS A 61 4.46 10.31 -6.66
CA LYS A 61 5.81 10.55 -7.17
C LYS A 61 6.87 9.89 -6.30
N GLU A 62 6.72 9.94 -4.97
CA GLU A 62 7.63 9.25 -4.05
C GLU A 62 7.45 7.74 -4.12
N TYR A 63 6.21 7.27 -4.24
CA TYR A 63 5.89 5.86 -4.45
C TYR A 63 6.63 5.30 -5.66
N GLU A 64 6.63 6.01 -6.80
CA GLU A 64 7.38 5.59 -7.99
C GLU A 64 8.89 5.47 -7.77
N ARG A 65 9.46 6.32 -6.91
CA ARG A 65 10.88 6.25 -6.55
C ARG A 65 11.15 5.05 -5.64
N VAL A 66 10.32 4.86 -4.62
CA VAL A 66 10.46 3.74 -3.66
C VAL A 66 10.36 2.40 -4.39
N ILE A 67 9.35 2.19 -5.25
CA ILE A 67 9.20 0.91 -5.97
C ILE A 67 10.35 0.62 -6.94
N ARG A 68 11.02 1.65 -7.47
CA ARG A 68 12.20 1.47 -8.32
C ARG A 68 13.44 1.10 -7.51
N ALA A 69 13.50 1.54 -6.26
CA ALA A 69 14.61 1.25 -5.35
C ALA A 69 14.51 -0.11 -4.66
N ILE A 70 13.30 -0.72 -4.57
CA ILE A 70 13.13 -2.05 -3.98
C ILE A 70 13.75 -3.10 -4.93
N PRO A 71 14.81 -3.83 -4.50
CA PRO A 71 15.44 -4.86 -5.32
C PRO A 71 14.47 -6.00 -5.58
N LYS A 72 14.37 -6.42 -6.85
CA LYS A 72 13.40 -7.43 -7.32
C LYS A 72 13.91 -8.88 -7.27
N THR A 73 15.17 -9.07 -6.90
CA THR A 73 15.83 -10.38 -6.83
C THR A 73 15.55 -11.09 -5.50
N SER A 74 15.62 -12.43 -5.55
CA SER A 74 15.62 -13.29 -4.36
C SER A 74 16.99 -13.29 -3.69
#